data_AF-A0AAW6NKF2-F1
#
_entry.id   AF-A0AAW6NKF2-F1
#
_cell.length_a   1.000
_cell.length_b   1.000
_cell.length_c   1.000
_cell.angle_alpha   90.00
_cell.angle_beta   90.00
_cell.angle_gamma   90.00
#
_symmetry.space_group_name_H-M   'P 1'
#
loop_
_entity.id
_entity.type
_entity.pdbx_description
1 polymer ?
#
loop_
_entity_poly.entity_id
_entity_poly.type
_entity_poly.pdbx_seq_one_letter_code
_entity_poly.pdbx_strand_id
1 'polypeptide(L)'
;GMTKYRTRILPQLLAGQKATGKLPARLTFALAALIAFYRAERNGERYPVQDDAHWLERYQQLWTQHHDKQVTTRELVSSVLSVSEHWEQDLTLVNGLVEQVALDLDAILSKGMRDAVKPLC
;
A
#
# COMPACT_ATOMS: atom_id res chain seq x y z
N GLY A 1 -2.31 -9.72 -4.11
CA GLY A 1 -3.70 -9.38 -4.38
C GLY A 1 -4.36 -8.77 -3.17
N MET A 2 -5.15 -7.73 -3.42
CA MET A 2 -5.87 -6.93 -2.42
C MET A 2 -6.73 -7.77 -1.48
N THR A 3 -7.45 -8.77 -1.99
CA THR A 3 -8.32 -9.65 -1.20
C THR A 3 -7.54 -10.52 -0.21
N LYS A 4 -6.37 -11.02 -0.59
CA LYS A 4 -5.51 -11.84 0.29
C LYS A 4 -4.93 -11.02 1.44
N TYR A 5 -4.55 -9.77 1.17
CA TYR A 5 -4.04 -8.87 2.20
C TYR A 5 -5.14 -8.57 3.22
N ARG A 6 -6.35 -8.24 2.75
CA ARG A 6 -7.52 -8.02 3.60
C ARG A 6 -7.83 -9.21 4.50
N THR A 7 -7.88 -10.43 3.98
CA THR A 7 -8.33 -11.58 4.79
C THR A 7 -7.29 -12.10 5.77
N ARG A 8 -5.99 -11.90 5.49
CA ARG A 8 -4.90 -12.50 6.30
C ARG A 8 -4.08 -11.49 7.07
N ILE A 9 -3.77 -10.34 6.47
CA ILE A 9 -2.84 -9.36 7.03
C ILE A 9 -3.59 -8.27 7.80
N LEU A 10 -4.72 -7.79 7.28
CA LEU A 10 -5.48 -6.71 7.92
C LEU A 10 -5.87 -7.03 9.38
N PRO A 11 -6.41 -8.22 9.72
CA PRO A 11 -6.76 -8.53 11.10
C PRO A 11 -5.55 -8.49 12.02
N GLN A 12 -4.38 -8.93 11.55
CA GLN A 12 -3.13 -8.90 12.30
C GLN A 12 -2.62 -7.47 12.49
N LEU A 13 -2.75 -6.61 11.49
CA LEU A 13 -2.36 -5.20 11.56
C LEU A 13 -3.21 -4.46 12.60
N LEU A 14 -4.54 -4.64 12.55
CA LEU A 14 -5.46 -4.01 13.51
C LEU A 14 -5.28 -4.57 14.92
N ALA A 15 -5.14 -5.89 15.06
CA ALA A 15 -4.88 -6.51 16.36
C ALA A 15 -3.54 -6.04 16.95
N GLY A 16 -2.49 -5.95 16.13
CA GLY A 16 -1.19 -5.44 16.55
C GLY A 16 -1.24 -3.99 17.01
N GLN A 17 -1.94 -3.13 16.25
CA GLN A 17 -2.18 -1.74 16.65
C GLN A 17 -2.96 -1.64 17.96
N LYS A 18 -4.02 -2.42 18.12
CA LYS A 18 -4.84 -2.42 19.33
C LYS A 18 -4.09 -2.95 20.55
N ALA A 19 -3.23 -3.95 20.37
CA ALA A 19 -2.47 -4.57 21.46
C ALA A 19 -1.28 -3.74 21.93
N THR A 20 -0.55 -3.11 20.99
CA THR A 20 0.71 -2.40 21.30
C THR A 20 0.60 -0.89 21.21
N GLY A 21 -0.52 -0.36 20.70
CA GLY A 21 -0.70 1.05 20.35
C GLY A 21 0.13 1.49 19.13
N LYS A 22 0.88 0.58 18.50
CA LYS A 22 1.80 0.88 17.39
C LYS A 22 1.46 0.06 16.16
N LEU A 23 1.69 0.66 15.00
CA LEU A 23 1.52 -0.02 13.72
C LEU A 23 2.70 -0.96 13.47
N PRO A 24 2.47 -2.25 13.19
CA PRO A 24 3.55 -3.16 12.87
C PRO A 24 4.21 -2.78 11.54
N ALA A 25 5.46 -2.28 11.59
CA ALA A 25 6.15 -1.74 10.42
C ALA A 25 6.28 -2.76 9.26
N ARG A 26 6.43 -4.06 9.57
CA ARG A 26 6.46 -5.12 8.56
C ARG A 26 5.13 -5.25 7.81
N LEU A 27 4.00 -5.01 8.48
CA LEU A 27 2.68 -5.13 7.89
C LEU A 27 2.34 -3.87 7.07
N THR A 28 2.62 -2.67 7.59
CA THR A 28 2.47 -1.43 6.82
C THR A 28 3.34 -1.46 5.56
N PHE A 29 4.56 -1.98 5.67
CA PHE A 29 5.44 -2.16 4.53
C PHE A 29 4.91 -3.17 3.53
N ALA A 30 4.30 -4.27 3.98
CA ALA A 30 3.67 -5.24 3.08
C ALA A 30 2.51 -4.60 2.28
N LEU A 31 1.77 -3.66 2.88
CA LEU A 31 0.74 -2.89 2.17
C LEU A 31 1.34 -1.93 1.15
N ALA A 32 2.39 -1.20 1.52
CA ALA A 32 3.12 -0.32 0.61
C ALA A 32 3.71 -1.11 -0.57
N ALA A 33 4.32 -2.26 -0.30
CA ALA A 33 4.85 -3.16 -1.31
C ALA A 33 3.76 -3.69 -2.26
N LEU A 34 2.57 -3.97 -1.74
CA LEU A 34 1.42 -4.36 -2.56
C LEU A 34 1.00 -3.22 -3.48
N ILE A 35 0.89 -1.99 -2.97
CA ILE A 35 0.56 -0.80 -3.77
C ILE A 35 1.61 -0.57 -4.86
N ALA A 36 2.90 -0.65 -4.51
CA ALA A 36 4.02 -0.57 -5.46
C ALA A 36 3.98 -1.69 -6.52
N PHE A 37 3.56 -2.90 -6.14
CA PHE A 37 3.45 -4.02 -7.06
C PHE A 37 2.39 -3.78 -8.15
N TYR A 38 1.28 -3.10 -7.82
CA TYR A 38 0.26 -2.71 -8.80
C TYR A 38 0.69 -1.60 -9.76
N ARG A 39 1.81 -0.92 -9.50
CA ARG A 39 2.45 -0.04 -10.50
C ARG A 39 2.86 -0.83 -11.74
N ALA A 40 2.99 -2.16 -11.62
CA ALA A 40 3.33 -3.06 -12.70
C ALA A 40 4.66 -2.71 -13.38
N GLU A 41 5.57 -2.03 -12.67
CA GLU A 41 6.83 -1.53 -13.21
C GLU A 41 7.99 -1.82 -12.24
N ARG A 42 8.98 -2.54 -12.75
CA ARG A 42 10.21 -2.88 -12.03
C ARG A 42 11.41 -2.58 -12.92
N ASN A 43 12.31 -1.71 -12.44
CA ASN A 43 13.50 -1.28 -13.19
C ASN A 43 13.20 -0.72 -14.59
N GLY A 44 12.05 -0.06 -14.78
CA GLY A 44 11.61 0.46 -16.08
C GLY A 44 10.94 -0.59 -16.99
N GLU A 45 10.93 -1.87 -16.60
CA GLU A 45 10.19 -2.91 -17.32
C GLU A 45 8.79 -3.09 -16.74
N ARG A 46 7.79 -3.03 -17.62
CA ARG A 46 6.41 -3.33 -17.25
C ARG A 46 6.16 -4.82 -17.28
N TYR A 47 5.49 -5.35 -16.26
CA TYR A 47 5.11 -6.75 -16.18
C TYR A 47 3.60 -6.90 -15.99
N PRO A 48 2.96 -7.96 -16.52
CA PRO A 48 1.54 -8.17 -16.34
C PRO A 48 1.23 -8.48 -14.87
N VAL A 49 0.39 -7.66 -14.25
CA VAL A 49 -0.22 -7.96 -12.95
C VAL A 49 -1.54 -8.67 -13.23
N GLN A 50 -1.70 -9.89 -12.72
CA GLN A 50 -2.97 -10.61 -12.77
C GLN A 50 -3.71 -10.44 -11.44
N ASP A 51 -4.77 -9.63 -11.46
CA ASP A 51 -5.67 -9.40 -10.34
C ASP A 51 -7.06 -9.01 -10.87
N ASP A 52 -8.00 -8.68 -9.99
CA ASP A 52 -9.33 -8.25 -10.41
C ASP A 52 -9.26 -6.99 -11.29
N ALA A 53 -10.02 -6.98 -12.39
CA ALA A 53 -10.00 -5.90 -13.39
C ALA A 53 -10.24 -4.52 -12.75
N HIS A 54 -11.17 -4.44 -11.78
CA HIS A 54 -11.46 -3.20 -11.08
C HIS A 54 -10.24 -2.66 -10.30
N TRP A 55 -9.40 -3.54 -9.73
CA TRP A 55 -8.18 -3.12 -9.03
C TRP A 55 -7.14 -2.65 -10.03
N LEU A 56 -6.95 -3.39 -11.13
CA LEU A 56 -6.01 -3.03 -12.17
C LEU A 56 -6.31 -1.63 -12.74
N GLU A 57 -7.57 -1.36 -13.11
CA GLU A 57 -7.99 -0.05 -13.62
C GLU A 57 -7.80 1.06 -12.58
N ARG A 58 -8.20 0.82 -11.33
CA ARG A 58 -8.07 1.81 -10.26
C ARG A 58 -6.62 2.16 -9.97
N TYR A 59 -5.75 1.14 -9.83
CA TYR A 59 -4.34 1.36 -9.60
C TYR A 59 -3.67 2.03 -10.80
N GLN A 60 -4.05 1.68 -12.02
CA GLN A 60 -3.53 2.33 -13.21
C GLN A 60 -3.86 3.83 -13.20
N GLN A 61 -5.10 4.21 -12.86
CA GLN A 61 -5.50 5.61 -12.75
C GLN A 61 -4.72 6.34 -11.63
N LEU A 62 -4.66 5.75 -10.43
CA LEU A 62 -3.95 6.35 -9.29
C LEU A 62 -2.45 6.53 -9.58
N TRP A 63 -1.80 5.51 -10.15
CA TRP A 63 -0.38 5.59 -10.52
C TRP A 63 -0.12 6.58 -11.65
N THR A 64 -1.05 6.72 -12.60
CA THR A 64 -0.95 7.75 -13.65
C THR A 64 -1.01 9.15 -13.03
N GLN A 65 -1.98 9.41 -12.14
CA GLN A 65 -2.09 10.68 -11.43
C GLN A 65 -0.86 10.98 -10.57
N HIS A 66 -0.29 9.96 -9.92
CA HIS A 66 0.93 10.10 -9.12
C HIS A 66 2.14 10.44 -10.01
N HIS A 67 2.27 9.76 -11.15
CA HIS A 67 3.30 10.02 -12.15
C HIS A 67 3.22 11.46 -12.69
N ASP A 68 2.00 11.91 -12.99
CA ASP A 68 1.70 13.27 -13.46
C ASP A 68 1.77 14.34 -12.35
N LYS A 69 2.19 13.94 -11.14
CA LYS A 69 2.26 14.80 -9.93
C LYS A 69 0.94 15.47 -9.57
N GLN A 70 -0.18 14.88 -9.97
CA GLN A 70 -1.53 15.32 -9.62
C GLN A 70 -1.91 14.89 -8.21
N VAL A 71 -1.43 13.72 -7.78
CA VAL A 71 -1.61 13.20 -6.41
C VAL A 71 -0.27 12.85 -5.79
N THR A 72 -0.15 13.10 -4.50
CA THR A 72 1.00 12.70 -3.69
C THR A 72 0.96 11.21 -3.36
N THR A 73 2.10 10.64 -2.94
CA THR A 73 2.17 9.25 -2.46
C THR A 73 1.16 9.00 -1.33
N ARG A 74 1.00 9.98 -0.44
CA ARG A 74 0.00 9.96 0.62
C ARG A 74 -1.42 9.88 0.09
N GLU A 75 -1.80 10.71 -0.88
CA GLU A 75 -3.15 10.71 -1.45
C GLU A 75 -3.44 9.41 -2.18
N LEU A 76 -2.48 8.88 -2.94
CA LEU A 76 -2.58 7.57 -3.58
C LEU A 76 -2.86 6.48 -2.53
N VAL A 77 -2.08 6.45 -1.44
CA VAL A 77 -2.29 5.51 -0.34
C VAL A 77 -3.65 5.73 0.31
N SER A 78 -4.01 6.98 0.62
CA SER A 78 -5.30 7.33 1.22
C SER A 78 -6.47 6.86 0.38
N SER A 79 -6.44 7.05 -0.94
CA SER A 79 -7.49 6.60 -1.87
C SER A 79 -7.63 5.08 -1.92
N VAL A 80 -6.55 4.33 -1.72
CA VAL A 80 -6.59 2.86 -1.62
C VAL A 80 -7.14 2.43 -0.26
N LEU A 81 -6.73 3.09 0.82
CA LEU A 81 -7.11 2.75 2.20
C LEU A 81 -8.56 3.14 2.55
N SER A 82 -9.11 4.15 1.86
CA SER A 82 -10.49 4.61 2.05
C SER A 82 -11.55 3.74 1.36
N VAL A 83 -11.15 2.66 0.68
CA VAL A 83 -12.09 1.77 -0.02
C VAL A 83 -12.78 0.85 0.98
N SER A 84 -13.75 1.40 1.73
CA SER A 84 -14.46 0.68 2.79
C SER A 84 -15.22 -0.55 2.30
N GLU A 85 -15.70 -0.55 1.05
CA GLU A 85 -16.32 -1.74 0.43
C GLU A 85 -15.35 -2.92 0.35
N HIS A 86 -14.07 -2.63 0.10
CA HIS A 86 -13.03 -3.64 0.13
C HIS A 86 -12.63 -3.96 1.55
N TRP A 87 -12.23 -2.95 2.32
CA TRP A 87 -11.61 -3.15 3.64
C TRP A 87 -12.58 -3.49 4.76
N GLU A 88 -13.90 -3.47 4.49
CA GLU A 88 -15.01 -3.56 5.45
C GLU A 88 -15.05 -2.42 6.50
N GLN A 89 -14.08 -1.51 6.43
CA GLN A 89 -13.94 -0.33 7.27
C GLN A 89 -13.05 0.70 6.57
N ASP A 90 -13.12 1.96 6.98
CA ASP A 90 -12.22 2.99 6.47
C ASP A 90 -10.87 2.91 7.20
N LEU A 91 -9.82 2.48 6.48
CA LEU A 91 -8.47 2.38 7.05
C LEU A 91 -7.80 3.74 7.23
N THR A 92 -8.31 4.80 6.62
CA THR A 92 -7.76 6.15 6.83
C THR A 92 -8.05 6.69 8.22
N LEU A 93 -9.06 6.13 8.91
CA LEU A 93 -9.36 6.42 10.32
C LEU A 93 -8.35 5.80 11.29
N VAL A 94 -7.52 4.87 10.81
CA VAL A 94 -6.47 4.25 11.61
C VAL A 94 -5.32 5.24 11.75
N ASN A 95 -5.19 5.82 12.96
CA ASN A 95 -4.22 6.88 13.21
C ASN A 95 -2.78 6.43 12.86
N GLY A 96 -2.12 7.23 12.02
CA GLY A 96 -0.75 6.99 11.53
C GLY A 96 -0.62 5.95 10.42
N LEU A 97 -1.68 5.25 10.02
CA LEU A 97 -1.58 4.17 9.01
C LEU A 97 -1.25 4.70 7.63
N VAL A 98 -1.99 5.73 7.18
CA VAL A 98 -1.76 6.35 5.87
C VAL A 98 -0.35 6.91 5.77
N GLU A 99 0.12 7.59 6.84
CA GLU A 99 1.47 8.16 6.90
C GLU A 99 2.54 7.08 6.80
N GLN A 100 2.41 6.03 7.61
CA GLN A 100 3.41 4.97 7.66
C GLN A 100 3.49 4.23 6.33
N VAL A 101 2.34 3.91 5.72
CA VAL A 101 2.29 3.23 4.42
C VAL A 101 2.82 4.13 3.31
N ALA A 102 2.55 5.44 3.35
CA ALA A 102 3.10 6.39 2.39
C ALA A 102 4.62 6.51 2.51
N LEU A 103 5.16 6.60 3.74
CA LEU A 103 6.60 6.60 3.99
C LEU A 103 7.27 5.31 3.52
N ASP A 104 6.66 4.16 3.80
CA ASP A 104 7.15 2.85 3.35
C ASP A 104 7.12 2.78 1.81
N LEU A 105 6.08 3.32 1.17
CA LEU A 105 5.96 3.37 -0.29
C LEU A 105 7.01 4.29 -0.91
N ASP A 106 7.20 5.50 -0.38
CA ASP A 106 8.26 6.41 -0.85
C ASP A 106 9.66 5.79 -0.67
N ALA A 107 9.89 5.05 0.40
CA ALA A 107 11.14 4.30 0.59
C ALA A 107 11.34 3.23 -0.49
N ILE A 108 10.28 2.49 -0.84
CA ILE A 108 10.30 1.50 -1.92
C ILE A 108 10.55 2.17 -3.29
N LEU A 109 9.94 3.32 -3.54
CA LEU A 109 10.08 4.05 -4.80
C LEU A 109 11.46 4.69 -4.96
N SER A 110 12.01 5.24 -3.87
CA SER A 110 13.30 5.95 -3.89
C SER A 110 14.52 5.04 -3.79
N LYS A 111 14.48 4.04 -2.90
CA LYS A 111 15.62 3.14 -2.62
C LYS A 111 15.47 1.77 -3.25
N GLY A 112 14.28 1.43 -3.72
CA GLY A 112 13.95 0.08 -4.18
C GLY A 112 13.57 -0.85 -3.02
N MET A 113 12.83 -1.91 -3.35
CA MET A 113 12.24 -2.83 -2.38
C MET A 113 13.26 -3.53 -1.46
N ARG A 114 14.46 -3.84 -1.97
CA ARG A 114 15.52 -4.51 -1.20
C ARG A 114 16.12 -3.62 -0.12
N ASP A 115 16.33 -2.35 -0.40
CA ASP A 115 16.88 -1.42 0.59
C ASP A 115 15.82 -0.92 1.55
N ALA A 116 14.57 -0.81 1.09
CA ALA A 116 13.45 -0.42 1.93
C ALA A 116 13.06 -1.48 2.98
N VAL A 117 13.33 -2.78 2.72
CA VAL A 117 13.07 -3.86 3.69
C VAL A 117 14.17 -4.05 4.74
N LYS A 118 15.42 -3.68 4.45
CA LYS A 118 16.56 -3.80 5.40
C LYS A 118 16.29 -3.23 6.81
N PRO A 119 15.73 -2.02 6.98
CA PRO A 119 15.46 -1.47 8.31
C PRO A 119 14.32 -2.20 9.07
N LEU A 120 13.60 -3.11 8.42
CA LEU A 120 12.48 -3.87 9.00
C LEU A 120 12.87 -5.28 9.45
N CYS A 121 14.10 -5.72 9.12
CA CYS A 121 14.65 -7.02 9.48
C CYS A 121 15.18 -7.04 10.91
#